data_AF-A0A9P1JF58-F1
#
_entry.id   AF-A0A9P1JF58-F1
#
_cell.length_a   1.000
_cell.length_b   1.000
_cell.length_c   1.000
_cell.angle_alpha   90.00
_cell.angle_beta   90.00
_cell.angle_gamma   90.00
#
_symmetry.space_group_name_H-M   'P 1'
#
loop_
_entity.id
_entity.type
_entity.pdbx_description
1 polymer ?
#
loop_
_entity_poly.entity_id
_entity_poly.type
_entity_poly.pdbx_seq_one_letter_code
_entity_poly.pdbx_strand_id
1 'polypeptide(L)'
;MGYITQYEVEMDKDAELVREYVNENHDENGCLTAVFNGWAYEMKWYGHEEDVREVSRQFPDVLITLTGEGEDNGDMWRKYFKGGKMQACHAKITFDEYDEKELR
;
A
#
# COMPACT_ATOMS: atom_id res chain seq x y z
N MET A 1 -11.05 4.53 -18.21
CA MET A 1 -9.58 4.41 -18.09
C MET A 1 -9.25 3.97 -16.68
N GLY A 2 -8.33 3.02 -16.51
CA GLY A 2 -7.85 2.64 -15.18
C GLY A 2 -6.39 3.04 -15.08
N TYR A 3 -6.03 3.71 -14.00
CA TYR A 3 -4.66 4.10 -13.69
C TYR A 3 -3.87 2.86 -13.26
N ILE A 4 -2.64 2.74 -13.73
CA ILE A 4 -1.69 1.76 -13.23
C ILE A 4 -1.10 2.34 -11.95
N THR A 5 -0.99 1.50 -10.91
CA THR A 5 -0.40 1.91 -9.63
C THR A 5 0.69 0.92 -9.29
N GLN A 6 1.84 1.46 -8.89
CA GLN A 6 2.90 0.69 -8.25
C GLN A 6 2.58 0.55 -6.77
N TYR A 7 2.59 -0.68 -6.28
CA TYR A 7 2.29 -0.99 -4.89
C TYR A 7 3.53 -1.50 -4.16
N GLU A 8 3.68 -1.09 -2.91
CA GLU A 8 4.63 -1.65 -1.97
C GLU A 8 3.90 -1.98 -0.67
N VAL A 9 4.20 -3.13 -0.08
CA VAL A 9 3.62 -3.53 1.20
C VAL A 9 4.71 -3.82 2.23
N GLU A 10 4.55 -3.21 3.39
CA GLU A 10 5.42 -3.37 4.55
C GLU A 10 4.59 -3.89 5.73
N MET A 11 5.19 -4.73 6.55
CA MET A 11 4.60 -5.28 7.76
C MET A 11 5.58 -5.10 8.91
N ASP A 12 5.09 -4.62 10.07
CA ASP A 12 5.95 -4.37 11.23
C ASP A 12 6.48 -5.65 11.88
N LYS A 13 5.74 -6.76 11.75
CA LYS A 13 6.08 -8.09 12.27
C LYS A 13 5.28 -9.18 11.55
N ASP A 14 5.60 -10.44 11.85
CA ASP A 14 4.86 -11.64 11.43
C ASP A 14 4.65 -11.76 9.90
N ALA A 15 5.50 -11.11 9.11
CA ALA A 15 5.32 -10.98 7.65
C ALA A 15 5.23 -12.33 6.94
N GLU A 16 6.01 -13.33 7.36
CA GLU A 16 5.97 -14.68 6.77
C GLU A 16 4.64 -15.40 7.04
N LEU A 17 4.10 -15.29 8.26
CA LEU A 17 2.80 -15.88 8.62
C LEU A 17 1.66 -15.21 7.86
N VAL A 18 1.73 -13.89 7.69
CA VAL A 18 0.75 -13.14 6.90
C VAL A 18 0.81 -13.56 5.43
N ARG A 19 2.01 -13.70 4.85
CA ARG A 19 2.18 -14.16 3.46
C ARG A 19 1.70 -15.59 3.27
N GLU A 20 2.00 -16.50 4.20
CA GLU A 20 1.50 -17.87 4.18
C GLU A 20 -0.03 -17.90 4.17
N TYR A 21 -0.67 -17.16 5.08
CA TYR A 21 -2.13 -17.01 5.10
C TYR A 21 -2.68 -16.49 3.77
N VAL A 22 -2.06 -15.45 3.20
CA VAL A 22 -2.50 -14.88 1.91
C VAL A 22 -2.40 -15.93 0.79
N ASN A 23 -1.29 -16.67 0.72
CA ASN A 23 -1.07 -17.71 -0.30
C ASN A 23 -2.04 -18.90 -0.16
N GLU A 24 -2.46 -19.25 1.04
CA GLU A 24 -3.38 -20.36 1.29
C GLU A 24 -4.85 -20.00 1.07
N ASN A 25 -5.24 -18.74 1.28
CA ASN A 25 -6.64 -18.32 1.36
C ASN A 25 -7.10 -17.40 0.22
N HIS A 26 -6.18 -16.89 -0.60
CA HIS A 26 -6.52 -16.00 -1.73
C HIS A 26 -6.01 -16.57 -3.06
N ASP A 27 -6.54 -16.05 -4.17
CA ASP A 27 -6.16 -16.46 -5.53
C ASP A 27 -4.64 -16.26 -5.75
N GLU A 28 -3.93 -17.31 -6.15
CA GLU A 28 -2.49 -17.28 -6.43
C GLU A 28 -2.12 -16.25 -7.51
N ASN A 29 -3.05 -15.97 -8.43
CA ASN A 29 -2.90 -14.99 -9.50
C ASN A 29 -3.58 -13.64 -9.16
N GLY A 30 -4.12 -13.51 -7.95
CA GLY A 30 -4.83 -12.33 -7.47
C GLY A 30 -3.90 -11.15 -7.14
N CYS A 31 -4.46 -9.94 -7.17
CA CYS A 31 -3.69 -8.71 -6.89
C CYS A 31 -3.09 -8.70 -5.48
N LEU A 32 -3.87 -9.10 -4.47
CA LEU A 32 -3.43 -9.19 -3.08
C LEU A 32 -2.18 -10.07 -2.94
N THR A 33 -2.26 -11.30 -3.46
CA THR A 33 -1.18 -12.29 -3.43
C THR A 33 0.06 -11.77 -4.15
N ALA A 34 -0.11 -11.19 -5.33
CA ALA A 34 1.00 -10.64 -6.11
C ALA A 34 1.72 -9.49 -5.38
N VAL A 35 0.98 -8.59 -4.70
CA VAL A 35 1.59 -7.48 -3.93
C VAL A 35 2.25 -7.99 -2.65
N PHE A 36 1.61 -8.88 -1.88
CA PHE A 36 2.16 -9.41 -0.63
C PHE A 36 3.43 -10.24 -0.79
N ASN A 37 3.58 -10.87 -1.96
CA ASN A 37 4.79 -11.60 -2.34
C ASN A 37 5.84 -10.72 -3.06
N GLY A 38 5.55 -9.43 -3.30
CA GLY A 38 6.47 -8.51 -3.98
C GLY A 38 6.66 -8.78 -5.47
N TRP A 39 5.66 -9.37 -6.13
CA TRP A 39 5.70 -9.74 -7.55
C TRP A 39 5.00 -8.72 -8.45
N ALA A 40 4.12 -7.88 -7.91
CA ALA A 40 3.39 -6.86 -8.66
C ALA A 40 4.10 -5.51 -8.59
N TYR A 41 4.65 -5.07 -9.72
CA TYR A 41 5.27 -3.74 -9.84
C TYR A 41 4.29 -2.67 -10.32
N GLU A 42 3.27 -3.03 -11.11
CA GLU A 42 2.36 -2.08 -11.76
C GLU A 42 1.02 -2.77 -12.08
N MET A 43 -0.08 -2.42 -11.40
CA MET A 43 -1.38 -3.05 -11.68
C MET A 43 -2.62 -2.23 -11.29
N LYS A 44 -3.79 -2.69 -11.73
CA LYS A 44 -5.10 -2.18 -11.29
C LYS A 44 -5.65 -3.06 -10.18
N TRP A 45 -5.80 -2.49 -8.99
CA TRP A 45 -6.31 -3.19 -7.83
C TRP A 45 -7.37 -2.36 -7.11
N TYR A 46 -8.59 -2.32 -7.65
CA TYR A 46 -9.67 -1.49 -7.09
C TYR A 46 -10.15 -1.97 -5.71
N GLY A 47 -9.99 -3.26 -5.42
CA GLY A 47 -10.41 -3.90 -4.17
C GLY A 47 -9.41 -3.84 -3.00
N HIS A 48 -8.26 -3.18 -3.18
CA HIS A 48 -7.17 -3.24 -2.21
C HIS A 48 -7.56 -2.85 -0.78
N GLU A 49 -8.47 -1.90 -0.58
CA GLU A 49 -8.90 -1.53 0.76
C GLU A 49 -9.68 -2.63 1.47
N GLU A 50 -10.51 -3.38 0.75
CA GLU A 50 -11.30 -4.47 1.31
C GLU A 50 -10.42 -5.68 1.58
N ASP A 51 -9.62 -6.07 0.58
CA ASP A 51 -8.70 -7.21 0.65
C ASP A 51 -7.72 -7.05 1.81
N VAL A 52 -7.04 -5.91 1.93
CA VAL A 52 -6.05 -5.70 3.01
C VAL A 52 -6.72 -5.52 4.38
N ARG A 53 -7.95 -4.96 4.44
CA ARG A 53 -8.71 -4.94 5.70
C ARG A 53 -9.04 -6.35 6.17
N GLU A 54 -9.40 -7.26 5.28
CA GLU A 54 -9.66 -8.66 5.64
C GLU A 54 -8.43 -9.31 6.27
N VAL A 55 -7.27 -9.20 5.62
CA VAL A 55 -6.00 -9.72 6.17
C VAL A 55 -5.71 -9.10 7.55
N SER A 56 -5.91 -7.79 7.70
CA SER A 56 -5.68 -7.11 8.99
C SER A 56 -6.65 -7.53 10.10
N ARG A 57 -7.80 -8.16 9.80
CA ARG A 57 -8.70 -8.73 10.82
C ARG A 57 -8.17 -10.06 11.34
N GLN A 58 -7.52 -10.84 10.49
CA GLN A 58 -6.93 -12.13 10.85
C GLN A 58 -5.64 -11.95 11.67
N PHE A 59 -4.90 -10.88 11.40
CA PHE A 59 -3.69 -10.50 12.12
C PHE A 59 -3.88 -9.15 12.82
N PRO A 60 -4.74 -9.07 13.86
CA PRO A 60 -5.18 -7.79 14.43
C PRO A 60 -4.07 -6.96 15.06
N ASP A 61 -2.97 -7.62 15.46
CA ASP A 61 -1.82 -6.97 16.09
C ASP A 61 -0.75 -6.52 15.10
N VAL A 62 -0.81 -6.95 13.84
CA VAL A 62 0.12 -6.58 12.76
C VAL A 62 -0.33 -5.26 12.15
N LEU A 63 0.61 -4.34 11.97
CA LEU A 63 0.41 -3.14 11.16
C LEU A 63 0.84 -3.44 9.72
N ILE A 64 -0.12 -3.42 8.81
CA ILE A 64 0.13 -3.54 7.37
C ILE A 64 0.13 -2.13 6.77
N THR A 65 1.21 -1.78 6.09
CA THR A 65 1.35 -0.51 5.38
C THR A 65 1.35 -0.79 3.89
N LEU A 66 0.34 -0.29 3.19
CA LEU A 66 0.27 -0.33 1.73
C LEU A 66 0.59 1.05 1.18
N THR A 67 1.68 1.17 0.43
CA THR A 67 2.04 2.37 -0.33
C THR A 67 1.60 2.17 -1.77
N GLY A 68 1.03 3.21 -2.36
CA GLY A 68 0.70 3.26 -3.79
C GLY A 68 1.24 4.53 -4.42
N GLU A 69 1.83 4.38 -5.60
CA GLU A 69 2.29 5.46 -6.47
C GLU A 69 1.63 5.32 -7.84
N GLY A 70 0.75 6.27 -8.17
CA GLY A 70 0.11 6.37 -9.48
C GLY A 70 0.97 7.08 -10.52
N GLU A 71 0.43 7.21 -11.73
CA GLU A 71 1.15 7.81 -12.88
C GLU A 71 1.31 9.34 -12.80
N ASP A 72 0.49 10.03 -11.98
CA ASP A 72 0.50 11.49 -11.87
C ASP A 72 1.36 11.98 -10.69
N ASN A 73 2.09 13.08 -10.91
CA ASN A 73 2.85 13.78 -9.86
C ASN A 73 1.91 14.18 -8.71
N GLY A 74 2.01 13.51 -7.57
CA GLY A 74 1.18 13.73 -6.38
C GLY A 74 0.19 12.60 -6.07
N ASP A 75 0.09 11.57 -6.91
CA ASP A 75 -0.69 10.35 -6.61
C ASP A 75 0.12 9.33 -5.78
N MET A 76 0.85 9.85 -4.78
CA MET A 76 1.51 9.04 -3.78
C MET A 76 0.63 8.99 -2.54
N TRP A 77 0.32 7.79 -2.08
CA TRP A 77 -0.46 7.59 -0.88
C TRP A 77 0.07 6.40 -0.09
N ARG A 78 -0.23 6.43 1.20
CA ARG A 78 0.00 5.34 2.13
C ARG A 78 -1.27 5.04 2.89
N LYS A 79 -1.62 3.77 2.99
CA LYS A 79 -2.74 3.28 3.77
C LYS A 79 -2.23 2.35 4.86
N TYR A 80 -2.64 2.61 6.09
CA TYR A 80 -2.31 1.82 7.26
C TYR A 80 -3.50 0.96 7.65
N PHE A 81 -3.27 -0.33 7.87
CA PHE A 81 -4.30 -1.30 8.24
C PHE A 81 -3.92 -2.02 9.52
N LYS A 82 -4.84 -2.08 10.49
CA LYS A 82 -4.65 -2.80 11.76
C LYS A 82 -5.98 -3.20 12.38
N GLY A 83 -6.16 -4.49 12.68
CA GLY A 83 -7.37 -4.99 13.33
C GLY A 83 -8.66 -4.68 12.56
N GLY A 84 -8.63 -4.71 11.23
CA GLY A 84 -9.77 -4.38 10.37
C GLY A 84 -10.06 -2.89 10.18
N LYS A 85 -9.28 -2.01 10.81
CA LYS A 85 -9.35 -0.54 10.61
C LYS A 85 -8.39 -0.12 9.51
N MET A 86 -8.68 1.03 8.89
CA MET A 86 -7.82 1.63 7.88
C MET A 86 -7.71 3.14 8.08
N GLN A 87 -6.51 3.68 7.85
CA GLN A 87 -6.25 5.11 7.68
C GLN A 87 -5.59 5.37 6.33
N ALA A 88 -6.14 6.28 5.52
CA ALA A 88 -5.53 6.75 4.29
C ALA A 88 -4.75 8.05 4.50
N CYS A 89 -3.53 8.12 3.96
CA CYS A 89 -2.63 9.27 4.03
C CYS A 89 -2.09 9.58 2.64
N HIS A 90 -2.50 10.70 2.06
CA HIS A 90 -1.92 11.19 0.81
C HIS A 90 -0.65 11.98 1.10
N ALA A 91 0.36 11.83 0.26
CA ALA A 91 1.56 12.63 0.33
C ALA A 91 1.21 14.13 0.17
N LYS A 92 1.92 14.97 0.91
CA LYS A 92 1.84 16.43 0.77
C LYS A 92 3.18 16.89 0.24
N ILE A 93 3.22 17.19 -1.06
CA ILE A 93 4.40 17.76 -1.71
C ILE A 93 4.28 19.28 -1.58
N THR A 94 5.26 19.90 -0.93
CA THR A 94 5.31 21.35 -0.70
C THR A 94 6.65 21.90 -1.16
N PHE A 95 6.66 23.15 -1.59
CA PHE A 95 7.90 23.90 -1.84
C PHE A 95 8.27 24.69 -0.58
N ASP A 96 9.57 24.89 -0.38
CA ASP A 96 10.06 25.85 0.61
C ASP A 96 9.60 27.26 0.26
N GLU A 97 9.60 28.15 1.26
CA GLU A 97 9.34 29.56 1.01
C GLU A 97 10.43 30.16 0.11
N TYR A 98 10.02 31.06 -0.77
CA TYR A 98 10.95 31.77 -1.63
C TYR A 98 11.89 32.65 -0.79
N ASP A 99 13.21 32.42 -0.91
CA ASP A 99 14.25 33.27 -0.34
C ASP A 99 15.11 33.87 -1.47
N GLU A 100 15.00 35.19 -1.66
CA GLU A 100 15.80 35.94 -2.64
C GLU A 100 17.31 35.80 -2.40
N LYS A 101 17.75 35.53 -1.17
CA LYS A 101 19.17 35.36 -0.83
C LYS A 101 19.75 34.03 -1.31
N GLU A 102 18.92 33.03 -1.55
CA GLU A 102 19.32 31.72 -2.09
C GLU A 102 19.46 31.74 -3.62
N LEU A 103 19.13 32.86 -4.28
CA LEU A 103 19.37 33.04 -5.70
C LEU A 103 20.88 33.10 -5.98
N ARG A 104 21.36 32.22 -6.86
CA ARG A 104 22.76 32.14 -7.32
C ARG A 104 22.95 32.79 -8.68
#